data_AF-A0A3D5X6X9-F1
#
_entry.id   AF-A0A3D5X6X9-F1
#
_cell.length_a   1.000
_cell.length_b   1.000
_cell.length_c   1.000
_cell.angle_alpha   90.00
_cell.angle_beta   90.00
_cell.angle_gamma   90.00
#
_symmetry.space_group_name_H-M   'P 1'
#
loop_
_entity.id
_entity.type
_entity.pdbx_description
1 polymer ?
#
loop_
_entity_poly.entity_id
_entity_poly.type
_entity_poly.pdbx_seq_one_letter_code
_entity_poly.pdbx_strand_id
1 'polypeptide(L)' 'MDSTQKQLSDASIIALRDCMGLKNDETLLIVTDEIKRDIGIALHEAGKGIAKESML' A
#
# COMPACT_ATOMS: atom_id res chain seq x y z
N MET A 1 11.71 16.59 -4.05
CA MET A 1 10.92 15.36 -3.85
C MET A 1 9.53 15.65 -4.35
N ASP A 2 9.05 14.86 -5.31
CA ASP A 2 7.78 15.10 -5.99
C ASP A 2 6.61 14.97 -5.01
N SER A 3 5.79 16.02 -4.87
CA SER A 3 4.80 16.16 -3.79
C SER A 3 3.70 15.10 -3.85
N THR A 4 3.38 14.62 -5.06
CA THR A 4 2.34 13.63 -5.32
C THR A 4 2.71 12.22 -4.84
N GLN A 5 3.97 11.80 -4.99
CA GLN A 5 4.41 10.49 -4.51
C GLN A 5 4.31 10.39 -2.98
N LYS A 6 4.65 11.47 -2.28
CA LYS A 6 4.50 11.54 -0.82
C LYS A 6 3.03 11.43 -0.40
N GLN A 7 2.12 12.12 -1.10
CA GLN A 7 0.69 12.05 -0.81
C GLN A 7 0.11 10.65 -1.01
N LEU A 8 0.53 9.94 -2.08
CA LEU A 8 0.11 8.55 -2.34
C LEU A 8 0.63 7.59 -1.27
N SER A 9 1.87 7.75 -0.81
CA SER A 9 2.44 6.95 0.28
C SER A 9 1.66 7.16 1.59
N ASP A 10 1.44 8.42 1.97
CA ASP A 10 0.70 8.77 3.20
C ASP A 10 -0.74 8.21 3.13
N ALA A 11 -1.41 8.33 1.97
CA ALA A 11 -2.75 7.77 1.76
C ALA A 11 -2.77 6.23 1.82
N SER A 12 -1.74 5.57 1.29
CA SER A 12 -1.61 4.10 1.33
C SER A 12 -1.45 3.58 2.75
N ILE A 13 -0.66 4.27 3.59
CA ILE A 13 -0.50 3.91 5.01
C ILE A 13 -1.83 4.06 5.75
N ILE A 14 -2.57 5.15 5.52
CA ILE A 14 -3.90 5.35 6.12
C ILE A 14 -4.85 4.26 5.67
N ALA A 15 -4.90 3.94 4.37
CA ALA A 15 -5.79 2.90 3.86
C ALA A 15 -5.49 1.52 4.49
N LEU A 16 -4.21 1.11 4.54
CA LEU A 16 -3.83 -0.20 5.06
C LEU A 16 -4.01 -0.28 6.59
N ARG A 17 -3.59 0.74 7.33
CA ARG A 17 -3.63 0.73 8.81
C ARG A 17 -5.01 1.06 9.35
N ASP A 18 -5.61 2.16 8.88
CA ASP A 18 -6.80 2.73 9.50
C ASP A 18 -8.09 2.24 8.86
N CYS A 19 -8.08 1.94 7.54
CA CYS A 19 -9.27 1.43 6.86
C CYS A 19 -9.32 -0.11 6.83
N MET A 20 -8.21 -0.77 6.54
CA MET A 20 -8.15 -2.24 6.46
C MET A 20 -7.74 -2.91 7.77
N GLY A 21 -7.11 -2.19 8.69
CA GLY A 21 -6.66 -2.74 9.97
C GLY A 21 -5.54 -3.78 9.82
N LEU A 22 -4.73 -3.69 8.75
CA LEU A 22 -3.70 -4.66 8.38
C LEU A 22 -2.71 -4.88 9.52
N LYS A 23 -2.46 -6.14 9.85
CA LYS A 23 -1.54 -6.56 10.92
C LYS A 23 -0.28 -7.18 10.36
N ASN A 24 0.72 -7.25 11.23
CA ASN A 24 2.06 -7.74 10.95
C ASN A 24 2.21 -9.26 10.84
N ASP A 25 1.17 -10.02 11.17
CA ASP A 25 1.09 -11.47 10.95
C ASP A 25 0.29 -11.86 9.69
N GLU A 26 -0.32 -10.88 9.02
CA GLU A 26 -1.16 -11.09 7.84
C GLU A 26 -0.37 -11.00 6.52
N THR A 27 -0.98 -11.53 5.45
CA THR A 27 -0.49 -11.42 4.06
C THR A 27 -1.39 -10.45 3.29
N LEU A 28 -0.77 -9.51 2.59
CA LEU A 28 -1.43 -8.53 1.74
C LEU A 28 -1.31 -8.92 0.26
N LEU A 29 -2.44 -9.03 -0.45
CA LEU A 29 -2.50 -9.17 -1.90
C LEU A 29 -3.15 -7.93 -2.50
N ILE A 30 -2.45 -7.29 -3.42
CA ILE A 30 -2.96 -6.12 -4.14
C ILE A 30 -3.26 -6.54 -5.57
N VAL A 31 -4.49 -6.28 -5.99
CA VAL A 31 -4.92 -6.48 -7.37
C VAL A 31 -5.27 -5.11 -7.93
N THR A 32 -4.57 -4.69 -8.98
CA THR A 32 -4.80 -3.42 -9.65
C THR A 32 -4.85 -3.59 -11.15
N ASP A 33 -5.57 -2.71 -11.83
CA ASP A 33 -5.42 -2.54 -13.26
C ASP A 33 -4.11 -1.78 -13.59
N GLU A 34 -3.67 -1.88 -14.85
CA GLU A 34 -2.45 -1.22 -15.34
C GLU A 34 -2.54 0.32 -15.30
N ILE A 35 -3.73 0.91 -15.47
CA ILE A 35 -3.90 2.38 -15.47
C ILE A 35 -3.67 2.93 -14.05
N LYS A 36 -3.97 2.13 -13.02
CA LYS A 36 -3.81 2.48 -11.60
C LYS A 36 -2.59 1.85 -10.94
N ARG A 37 -1.65 1.34 -11.73
CA ARG A 37 -0.45 0.65 -11.25
C ARG A 37 0.33 1.44 -10.20
N ASP A 38 0.46 2.76 -10.35
CA ASP A 38 1.18 3.59 -9.38
C ASP A 38 0.54 3.58 -7.98
N ILE A 39 -0.79 3.46 -7.90
CA ILE A 39 -1.51 3.30 -6.64
C ILE A 39 -1.24 1.91 -6.05
N GLY A 40 -1.29 0.87 -6.88
CA GLY A 40 -0.97 -0.49 -6.47
C GLY A 40 0.46 -0.62 -5.94
N ILE A 41 1.43 0.01 -6.62
CA ILE A 41 2.83 0.09 -6.16
C ILE A 41 2.91 0.81 -4.83
N ALA A 42 2.24 1.96 -4.66
CA ALA A 42 2.26 2.70 -3.40
C ALA A 42 1.69 1.89 -2.24
N LEU A 43 0.58 1.17 -2.44
CA LEU A 43 0.02 0.23 -1.46
C LEU A 43 0.97 -0.92 -1.17
N HIS A 44 1.63 -1.46 -2.18
CA HIS A 44 2.55 -2.59 -2.03
C HIS A 44 3.77 -2.22 -1.19
N GLU A 45 4.38 -1.07 -1.49
CA GLU A 45 5.52 -0.56 -0.74
C GLU A 45 5.15 -0.18 0.70
N ALA A 46 3.98 0.45 0.92
CA ALA A 46 3.49 0.71 2.27
C ALA A 46 3.21 -0.60 3.03
N GLY A 47 2.63 -1.59 2.36
CA GLY A 47 2.29 -2.89 2.92
C GLY A 47 3.51 -3.71 3.36
N LYS A 48 4.65 -3.60 2.66
CA LYS A 48 5.92 -4.23 3.06
C LYS A 48 6.41 -3.78 4.45
N GLY A 49 6.04 -2.57 4.87
CA GLY A 49 6.38 -2.04 6.19
C GLY A 49 5.43 -2.45 7.31
N ILE A 50 4.28 -3.07 6.99
CA ILE A 50 3.22 -3.39 7.95
C ILE A 50 2.99 -4.89 8.03
N ALA A 51 2.74 -5.55 6.90
CA ALA A 51 2.38 -6.96 6.81
C ALA A 51 3.61 -7.87 6.82
N LYS A 52 3.38 -9.16 7.12
CA LYS A 52 4.41 -10.19 7.01
C LYS A 52 4.87 -10.38 5.57
N GLU A 53 3.92 -10.30 4.64
CA GLU A 53 4.13 -10.45 3.21
C GLU A 53 3.21 -9.49 2.47
N SER A 54 3.71 -8.91 1.38
CA SER A 54 2.97 -8.02 0.49
C SER A 54 3.24 -8.49 -0.93
N MET A 55 2.18 -8.73 -1.70
CA MET A 55 2.21 -9.19 -3.09
C MET A 55 1.41 -8.21 -3.95
N LEU A 56 1.89 -7.96 -5.17
CA LEU A 56 1.27 -7.09 -6.17
C LEU A 56 1.27 -7.79 -7.53
#